data_AF-A0A4R3L8G9-F1
#
_entry.id   AF-A0A4R3L8G9-F1
#
_cell.length_a   1.000
_cell.length_b   1.000
_cell.length_c   1.000
_cell.angle_alpha   90.00
_cell.angle_beta   90.00
_cell.angle_gamma   90.00
#
_symmetry.space_group_name_H-M   'P 1'
#
loop_
_entity.id
_entity.type
_entity.pdbx_description
1 polymer ?
#
loop_
_entity_poly.entity_id
_entity_poly.type
_entity_poly.pdbx_seq_one_letter_code
_entity_poly.pdbx_strand_id
1 'polypeptide(L)' 'MGKDEEGWMKKGEVAGSMIYVLAKLGYSRSEVEKITQELRRLFDLSCNRHSFETSLDAGRVERRNMLPTVDSSKRTR' A
#
# COMPACT_ATOMS: atom_id res chain seq x y z
N MET A 1 16.96 -31.16 11.69
CA MET A 1 17.28 -30.99 10.26
C MET A 1 15.97 -30.57 9.60
N GLY A 2 15.72 -29.39 9.02
CA GLY A 2 16.43 -28.09 8.95
C GLY A 2 15.68 -27.01 9.76
N LYS A 3 16.20 -25.83 10.08
CA LYS A 3 16.97 -24.86 9.28
C LYS A 3 16.18 -24.37 8.05
N ASP A 4 15.64 -23.16 8.19
CA ASP A 4 15.55 -22.13 7.15
C ASP A 4 14.25 -22.02 6.31
N GLU A 5 13.06 -22.19 6.90
CA GLU A 5 11.86 -21.53 6.33
C GLU A 5 11.83 -20.06 6.79
N GLU A 6 12.77 -19.32 6.23
CA GLU A 6 12.84 -17.87 6.23
C GLU A 6 11.48 -17.28 5.80
N GLY A 7 11.03 -16.20 6.45
CA GLY A 7 9.67 -15.67 6.31
C GLY A 7 9.39 -15.06 4.94
N TRP A 8 8.80 -15.84 4.03
CA TRP A 8 8.36 -15.35 2.72
C TRP A 8 6.89 -14.96 2.80
N MET A 9 6.57 -13.70 2.49
CA MET A 9 5.18 -13.20 2.50
C MET A 9 4.31 -14.01 1.52
N LYS A 10 3.07 -14.30 1.91
CA LYS A 10 2.10 -14.94 1.01
C LYS A 10 1.73 -13.96 -0.12
N LYS A 11 1.42 -14.47 -1.32
CA LYS A 11 1.04 -13.65 -2.50
C LYS A 11 -0.01 -12.56 -2.20
N GLY A 12 -1.01 -12.87 -1.36
CA GLY A 12 -2.03 -11.90 -0.94
C GLY A 12 -1.51 -10.80 -0.01
N GLU A 13 -0.54 -11.11 0.84
CA GLU A 13 0.13 -10.16 1.73
C GLU A 13 1.00 -9.18 0.93
N VAL A 14 1.63 -9.68 -0.15
CA VAL A 14 2.39 -8.84 -1.10
C VAL A 14 1.47 -7.82 -1.77
N ALA A 15 0.34 -8.26 -2.33
CA ALA A 15 -0.61 -7.35 -2.98
C ALA A 15 -1.15 -6.28 -2.01
N GLY A 16 -1.53 -6.68 -0.80
CA GLY A 16 -2.00 -5.75 0.24
C GLY A 16 -0.94 -4.72 0.64
N SER A 17 0.32 -5.15 0.81
CA SER A 17 1.44 -4.26 1.14
C SER A 17 1.68 -3.22 0.05
N MET A 18 1.60 -3.60 -1.22
CA MET A 18 1.79 -2.68 -2.33
C MET A 18 0.68 -1.63 -2.40
N ILE A 19 -0.58 -2.05 -2.26
CA ILE A 19 -1.74 -1.15 -2.23
C ILE A 19 -1.60 -0.15 -1.08
N TYR A 20 -1.23 -0.63 0.11
CA TYR A 20 -0.97 0.21 1.28
C TYR A 20 0.10 1.27 1.00
N VAL A 21 1.24 0.87 0.41
CA VAL A 21 2.33 1.80 0.09
C VAL A 21 1.89 2.86 -0.92
N LEU A 22 1.24 2.47 -2.01
CA LEU A 22 0.77 3.43 -3.03
C LEU A 22 -0.25 4.42 -2.44
N ALA A 23 -1.17 3.93 -1.62
CA ALA A 23 -2.14 4.76 -0.92
C ALA A 23 -1.48 5.73 0.06
N LYS A 24 -0.46 5.26 0.79
CA LYS A 24 0.37 6.07 1.71
C LYS A 24 1.12 7.17 0.96
N LEU A 25 1.68 6.85 -0.21
CA LEU A 25 2.36 7.79 -1.09
C LEU A 25 1.42 8.81 -1.76
N GLY A 26 0.11 8.57 -1.72
CA GLY A 26 -0.91 9.52 -2.17
C GLY A 26 -1.39 9.32 -3.60
N TYR A 27 -1.14 8.16 -4.19
CA TYR A 27 -1.72 7.80 -5.48
C TYR A 27 -3.25 7.78 -5.38
N SER A 28 -3.90 8.21 -6.46
CA SER A 28 -5.36 8.17 -6.55
C SER A 28 -5.86 6.72 -6.60
N ARG A 29 -7.14 6.52 -6.27
CA ARG A 29 -7.75 5.18 -6.29
C ARG A 29 -7.57 4.49 -7.65
N SER A 30 -7.81 5.22 -8.74
CA SER A 30 -7.73 4.69 -10.09
C SER A 30 -6.30 4.32 -10.50
N GLU A 31 -5.30 5.08 -10.06
CA GLU A 31 -3.89 4.72 -10.26
C GLU A 31 -3.51 3.47 -9.47
N VAL A 32 -3.93 3.38 -8.20
CA VAL A 32 -3.70 2.19 -7.37
C VAL A 32 -4.36 0.96 -8.00
N GLU A 33 -5.60 1.07 -8.49
CA GLU A 33 -6.31 -0.02 -9.18
C GLU A 33 -5.55 -0.48 -10.43
N LYS A 34 -5.13 0.45 -11.30
CA LYS A 34 -4.37 0.14 -12.52
C LYS A 34 -3.04 -0.55 -12.20
N ILE A 35 -2.26 0.01 -11.29
CA ILE A 35 -0.96 -0.55 -10.89
C ILE A 35 -1.15 -1.95 -10.28
N THR A 36 -2.13 -2.11 -9.39
CA THR A 36 -2.44 -3.40 -8.76
C THR A 36 -2.87 -4.45 -9.79
N GLN A 37 -3.69 -4.09 -10.78
CA GLN A 37 -4.09 -5.01 -11.85
C GLN A 37 -2.90 -5.49 -12.69
N GLU A 38 -2.02 -4.59 -13.10
CA GLU A 38 -0.82 -4.93 -13.87
C GLU A 38 0.11 -5.84 -13.07
N LEU A 39 0.35 -5.53 -11.80
CA LEU A 39 1.21 -6.34 -10.93
C LEU A 39 0.63 -7.73 -10.65
N ARG A 40 -0.69 -7.82 -10.45
CA ARG A 40 -1.37 -9.11 -10.32
C ARG A 40 -1.17 -9.97 -11.56
N ARG A 41 -1.23 -9.37 -12.75
CA ARG A 41 -1.00 -10.08 -14.02
C ARG A 41 0.46 -10.52 -14.17
N LEU A 42 1.42 -9.64 -13.87
CA LEU A 42 2.85 -9.90 -14.09
C LEU A 42 3.44 -10.91 -13.08
N PHE A 43 2.97 -10.89 -11.84
CA PHE A 43 3.56 -11.67 -10.74
C PHE A 43 2.61 -12.74 -10.16
N ASP A 44 1.49 -13.01 -10.84
CA ASP A 44 0.47 -13.97 -10.41
C ASP A 44 0.03 -13.76 -8.94
N LEU A 45 -0.26 -12.50 -8.60
CA LEU A 45 -0.70 -12.12 -7.26
C LEU A 45 -2.22 -12.21 -7.14
N SER A 46 -2.67 -12.69 -5.98
CA SER A 46 -4.09 -12.72 -5.63
C SER A 46 -4.43 -11.56 -4.70
N CYS A 47 -5.53 -10.85 -5.00
CA CYS A 47 -6.08 -9.83 -4.12
C CYS A 47 -7.59 -9.81 -4.31
N ASN A 48 -8.33 -10.02 -3.24
CA ASN A 48 -9.78 -9.87 -3.26
C ASN A 48 -10.17 -8.42 -2.97
N ARG A 49 -11.43 -8.08 -3.28
CA ARG A 49 -11.95 -6.72 -3.11
C ARG A 49 -11.84 -6.23 -1.66
N HIS A 50 -12.13 -7.08 -0.69
CA HIS A 50 -12.07 -6.69 0.73
C HIS A 50 -10.65 -6.32 1.14
N SER A 51 -9.66 -7.16 0.83
CA SER A 51 -8.24 -6.89 1.08
C SER A 51 -7.76 -5.63 0.38
N PHE A 52 -8.24 -5.37 -0.84
CA PHE A 52 -7.92 -4.15 -1.57
C PHE A 52 -8.40 -2.90 -0.81
N GLU A 53 -9.67 -2.85 -0.42
CA GLU A 53 -10.23 -1.70 0.32
C GLU A 53 -9.54 -1.52 1.67
N THR A 54 -9.33 -2.61 2.42
CA THR A 54 -8.65 -2.57 3.72
C THR A 54 -7.24 -1.99 3.61
N SER A 55 -6.44 -2.44 2.65
CA SER A 55 -5.07 -1.94 2.45
C SER A 55 -5.06 -0.49 1.95
N LEU A 56 -5.99 -0.12 1.05
CA LEU A 56 -6.13 1.23 0.52
C LEU A 56 -6.46 2.22 1.65
N ASP A 57 -7.44 1.88 2.49
CA ASP A 57 -7.86 2.72 3.60
C ASP A 57 -6.78 2.83 4.68
N ALA A 58 -6.11 1.72 5.00
CA ALA A 58 -4.99 1.73 5.94
C ALA A 58 -3.85 2.67 5.48
N GLY A 59 -3.48 2.62 4.20
CA GLY A 59 -2.45 3.51 3.66
C GLY A 59 -2.87 4.98 3.66
N ARG A 60 -4.16 5.26 3.41
CA ARG A 60 -4.71 6.62 3.49
C ARG A 60 -4.78 7.16 4.92
N VAL A 61 -5.17 6.33 5.88
CA VAL A 61 -5.14 6.67 7.31
C VAL A 61 -3.72 7.04 7.70
N GLU A 62 -2.75 6.19 7.36
CA GLU A 62 -1.35 6.44 7.65
C GLU A 62 -0.85 7.73 6.99
N ARG A 63 -1.19 7.99 5.73
CA ARG A 63 -0.86 9.24 5.06
C ARG A 63 -1.38 10.46 5.81
N ARG A 64 -2.59 10.41 6.37
CA ARG A 64 -3.15 11.50 7.18
C ARG A 64 -2.39 11.69 8.50
N ASN A 65 -1.86 10.60 9.05
CA ASN A 65 -1.08 10.60 10.29
C ASN A 65 0.38 11.02 10.07
N MET A 66 0.90 10.85 8.86
CA MET A 66 2.15 11.46 8.43
C MET A 66 1.93 12.97 8.41
N LEU A 67 2.44 13.65 9.43
CA LEU A 67 2.36 15.11 9.63
C LEU A 67 2.45 15.84 8.28
N PRO A 68 1.67 16.90 8.05
CA PRO A 68 1.88 17.73 6.88
C PRO A 68 3.36 18.14 6.89
N THR A 69 4.14 17.73 5.89
CA THR A 69 5.55 18.17 5.71
C THR A 69 5.64 19.65 5.35
N VAL A 70 4.63 20.43 5.72
CA VAL A 70 4.58 21.87 5.62
C VAL A 70 4.77 22.39 7.03
N ASP A 71 5.98 22.85 7.30
CA ASP A 71 6.33 23.62 8.47
C ASP A 71 5.28 24.73 8.68
N SER A 72 4.42 24.56 9.67
CA SER A 72 3.40 25.54 10.05
C SER A 72 4.01 26.84 10.56
N SER A 73 5.34 26.90 10.77
CA SER A 73 6.06 28.13 11.08
C SER A 73 6.24 29.08 9.89
N LYS A 74 5.95 28.64 8.65
CA LYS A 74 5.98 29.53 7.46
C LYS A 74 4.66 30.23 7.17
N ARG A 75 3.64 30.11 8.04
CA ARG A 75 2.46 30.98 8.00
C ARG A 75 2.68 32.17 8.91
N THR A 76 3.64 33.02 8.55
CA THR A 76 3.83 34.33 9.17
C THR A 76 4.19 35.36 8.11
N ARG A 77 3.17 35.93 7.47
CA ARG A 77 2.87 37.37 7.42
C ARG A 77 1.70 37.62 6.48
#